data_AF-A0A4P7DZG1-F1
#
_entry.id   AF-A0A4P7DZG1-F1
#
_cell.length_a   1.000
_cell.length_b   1.000
_cell.length_c   1.000
_cell.angle_alpha   90.00
_cell.angle_beta   90.00
_cell.angle_gamma   90.00
#
_symmetry.space_group_name_H-M   'P 1'
#
loop_
_entity.id
_entity.type
_entity.pdbx_description
1 polymer ?
#
loop_
_entity_poly.entity_id
_entity_poly.type
_entity_poly.pdbx_seq_one_letter_code
_entity_poly.pdbx_strand_id
1 'polypeptide(L)'
;MELQNLEKNLEREHDLLKRYASHYAVLENERYRIMFYNRQTMFTILGIIIGWVLFSMSNRFIDNFTVSVFALFISFAVGIFGMRYVIGPRLDNKKQMEMKQASTIRYQPIIQEMNEINQLLEQNNTIPAKYRTVDATAKLLEYIQNKRIDSLKEGLNLYENEISRDRQTNRLNFMAEQNQRIIHNQKFMLKNQRKMINQQTLTNVLLFFR
;
A
#
# COMPACT_ATOMS: atom_id res chain seq x y z
N MET A 1 45.11 -7.12 -4.60
CA MET A 1 45.08 -5.83 -3.87
C MET A 1 43.85 -5.01 -4.24
N GLU A 2 43.44 -4.97 -5.52
CA GLU A 2 42.26 -4.23 -5.99
C GLU A 2 40.93 -4.76 -5.42
N LEU A 3 40.77 -6.08 -5.32
CA LEU A 3 39.52 -6.72 -4.90
C LEU A 3 39.19 -6.50 -3.41
N GLN A 4 40.21 -6.48 -2.55
CA GLN A 4 40.05 -6.15 -1.12
C GLN A 4 39.64 -4.70 -0.89
N ASN A 5 40.17 -3.77 -1.71
CA ASN A 5 39.77 -2.37 -1.64
C ASN A 5 38.33 -2.18 -2.14
N LEU A 6 37.96 -2.90 -3.20
CA LEU A 6 36.59 -2.94 -3.70
C LEU A 6 35.63 -3.48 -2.63
N GLU A 7 35.95 -4.61 -2.00
CA GLU A 7 35.14 -5.20 -0.92
C GLU A 7 34.90 -4.20 0.21
N LYS A 8 35.96 -3.56 0.72
CA LYS A 8 35.84 -2.55 1.78
C LYS A 8 34.98 -1.36 1.38
N ASN A 9 35.10 -0.89 0.14
CA ASN A 9 34.29 0.21 -0.37
C ASN A 9 32.81 -0.20 -0.51
N LEU A 10 32.55 -1.43 -0.98
CA LEU A 10 31.21 -2.00 -1.08
C LEU A 10 30.56 -2.20 0.29
N GLU A 11 31.31 -2.67 1.30
CA GLU A 11 30.81 -2.79 2.68
C GLU A 11 30.38 -1.43 3.23
N ARG A 12 31.21 -0.41 3.01
CA ARG A 12 30.90 0.96 3.43
C ARG A 12 29.67 1.51 2.70
N GLU A 13 29.58 1.34 1.38
CA GLU A 13 28.40 1.78 0.62
C GLU A 13 27.14 1.02 1.03
N HIS A 14 27.24 -0.29 1.24
CA HIS A 14 26.12 -1.12 1.68
C HIS A 14 25.56 -0.64 3.03
N ASP A 15 26.43 -0.37 4.00
CA ASP A 15 26.02 0.13 5.31
C ASP A 15 25.37 1.52 5.22
N LEU A 16 25.92 2.42 4.41
CA LEU A 16 25.33 3.74 4.14
C LEU A 16 23.95 3.61 3.50
N LEU A 17 23.80 2.77 2.46
CA LEU A 17 22.52 2.53 1.79
C LEU A 17 21.49 1.89 2.73
N LYS A 18 21.93 0.98 3.61
CA LYS A 18 21.06 0.34 4.60
C LYS A 18 20.54 1.35 5.63
N ARG A 19 21.41 2.24 6.13
CA ARG A 19 21.01 3.34 7.01
C ARG A 19 20.07 4.32 6.30
N TYR A 20 20.39 4.70 5.06
CA TYR A 20 19.51 5.55 4.25
C TYR A 20 18.12 4.91 4.08
N ALA A 21 18.07 3.63 3.75
CA ALA A 21 16.82 2.89 3.57
C ALA A 21 16.00 2.78 4.87
N SER A 22 16.65 2.61 6.02
CA SER A 22 15.95 2.56 7.31
C SER A 22 15.34 3.93 7.67
N HIS A 23 16.08 5.02 7.47
CA HIS A 23 15.57 6.38 7.66
C HIS A 23 14.42 6.69 6.71
N TYR A 24 14.55 6.33 5.43
CA TYR A 24 13.49 6.47 4.45
C TYR A 24 12.22 5.72 4.86
N ALA A 25 12.34 4.47 5.33
CA ALA A 25 11.20 3.69 5.80
C ALA A 25 10.50 4.34 7.01
N VAL A 26 11.25 4.93 7.94
CA VAL A 26 10.68 5.68 9.07
C VAL A 26 9.87 6.89 8.57
N LEU A 27 10.44 7.69 7.66
CA LEU A 27 9.75 8.85 7.08
C LEU A 27 8.49 8.43 6.30
N GLU A 28 8.57 7.34 5.55
CA GLU A 28 7.47 6.83 4.74
C GLU A 28 6.32 6.31 5.62
N ASN A 29 6.63 5.56 6.68
CA ASN A 29 5.62 5.11 7.65
C ASN A 29 4.90 6.29 8.32
N GLU A 30 5.63 7.36 8.64
CA GLU A 30 5.06 8.57 9.21
C GLU A 30 4.18 9.33 8.21
N ARG A 31 4.63 9.42 6.95
CA ARG A 31 3.85 9.98 5.85
C ARG A 31 2.53 9.21 5.67
N TYR A 32 2.58 7.89 5.68
CA TYR A 32 1.39 7.05 5.62
C TYR A 32 0.48 7.24 6.83
N ARG A 33 1.03 7.33 8.04
CA ARG A 33 0.24 7.60 9.26
C ARG A 33 -0.51 8.92 9.17
N ILE A 34 0.11 9.96 8.60
CA ILE A 34 -0.53 11.27 8.40
C ILE A 34 -1.57 11.21 7.27
N MET A 35 -1.24 10.58 6.15
CA MET A 35 -2.13 10.49 4.98
C MET A 35 -3.40 9.67 5.27
N PHE A 36 -3.27 8.59 6.02
CA PHE A 36 -4.39 7.73 6.41
C PHE A 36 -4.99 8.09 7.77
N TYR A 37 -4.63 9.25 8.33
CA TYR A 37 -5.28 9.76 9.53
C TYR A 37 -6.74 10.12 9.20
N ASN A 38 -7.65 9.26 9.62
CA ASN A 38 -9.08 9.40 9.37
C ASN A 38 -9.88 9.06 10.63
N ARG A 39 -10.60 10.04 11.19
CA ARG A 39 -11.47 9.84 12.36
C ARG A 39 -12.96 9.76 12.01
N GLN A 40 -13.31 9.38 10.78
CA GLN A 40 -14.70 9.28 10.33
C GLN A 40 -15.61 8.44 11.25
N THR A 41 -15.11 7.35 11.82
CA THR A 41 -15.87 6.53 12.78
C THR A 41 -16.18 7.31 14.06
N MET A 42 -15.21 8.03 14.61
CA MET A 42 -15.39 8.91 15.77
C MET A 42 -16.41 10.02 15.50
N PHE A 43 -16.33 10.68 14.33
CA PHE A 43 -17.30 11.72 13.96
C PHE A 43 -18.71 11.17 13.73
N THR A 44 -18.82 9.93 13.25
CA THR A 44 -20.13 9.26 13.12
C THR A 44 -20.74 9.01 14.50
N ILE A 45 -19.96 8.52 15.47
CA ILE A 45 -20.42 8.33 16.85
C ILE A 45 -20.83 9.66 17.48
N LEU A 46 -20.03 10.72 17.32
CA LEU A 46 -20.40 12.05 17.81
C LEU A 46 -21.67 12.60 17.14
N GLY A 47 -21.84 12.36 15.84
CA GLY A 47 -23.05 12.74 15.10
C GLY A 47 -24.31 12.02 15.62
N ILE A 48 -24.19 10.75 15.99
CA ILE A 48 -25.26 9.97 16.64
C ILE A 48 -25.60 10.58 18.02
N ILE A 49 -24.60 10.93 18.83
CA ILE A 49 -24.81 11.56 20.14
C ILE A 49 -25.53 12.91 19.98
N ILE A 50 -25.09 13.74 19.04
CA ILE A 50 -25.72 15.04 18.74
C ILE A 50 -27.16 14.84 18.26
N GLY A 51 -27.40 13.88 17.36
CA GLY A 51 -28.73 13.55 16.87
C GLY A 51 -29.68 13.12 17.99
N TRP A 52 -29.19 12.32 18.94
CA TRP A 52 -29.95 11.92 20.13
C TRP A 52 -30.32 13.12 21.01
N VAL A 53 -29.37 14.02 21.28
CA VAL A 53 -29.61 15.24 22.06
C VAL A 53 -30.66 16.12 21.37
N LEU A 54 -30.52 16.37 20.07
CA LEU A 54 -31.49 17.15 19.29
C LEU A 54 -32.89 16.55 19.32
N PHE A 55 -33.00 15.23 19.16
CA PHE A 55 -34.27 14.52 19.27
C PHE A 55 -34.88 14.63 20.68
N SER A 56 -34.08 14.47 21.73
CA SER A 56 -34.56 14.57 23.11
C SER A 56 -35.12 15.96 23.45
N MET A 57 -34.57 17.01 22.83
CA MET A 57 -35.06 18.38 22.98
C MET A 57 -36.35 18.60 22.20
N SER A 58 -36.45 18.11 20.97
CA SER A 58 -37.63 18.29 20.12
C SER A 58 -38.83 17.49 20.61
N ASN A 59 -38.62 16.27 21.13
CA ASN A 59 -39.70 15.41 21.61
C ASN A 59 -40.46 16.00 22.82
N ARG A 60 -39.91 17.00 23.51
CA ARG A 60 -40.62 17.73 24.58
C ARG A 60 -41.73 18.65 24.07
N PHE A 61 -41.74 18.95 22.77
CA PHE A 61 -42.66 19.91 22.15
C PHE A 61 -43.63 19.24 21.15
N ILE A 62 -43.57 17.91 20.99
CA ILE A 62 -44.31 17.18 19.96
C ILE A 62 -45.12 16.07 20.62
N ASP A 63 -46.45 16.23 20.64
CA ASP A 63 -47.38 15.22 21.17
C ASP A 63 -47.73 14.14 20.13
N ASN A 64 -47.51 14.43 18.85
CA ASN A 64 -47.86 13.53 17.74
C ASN A 64 -46.78 12.49 17.47
N PHE A 65 -47.07 11.23 17.78
CA PHE A 65 -46.14 10.09 17.59
C PHE A 65 -45.50 10.04 16.20
N THR A 66 -46.30 10.18 15.13
CA THR A 66 -45.79 10.16 13.75
C THR A 66 -44.78 11.28 13.50
N VAL A 67 -45.04 12.48 14.01
CA VAL A 67 -44.15 13.64 13.87
C VAL A 67 -42.87 13.43 14.67
N SER A 68 -42.96 12.83 15.87
CA SER A 68 -41.78 12.49 16.68
C SER A 68 -40.87 11.48 15.98
N VAL A 69 -41.42 10.46 15.33
CA VAL A 69 -40.62 9.48 14.56
C VAL A 69 -39.89 10.16 13.40
N PHE A 70 -40.54 11.04 12.64
CA PHE A 70 -39.87 11.81 11.58
C PHE A 70 -38.80 12.76 12.12
N ALA A 71 -39.08 13.44 13.23
CA ALA A 71 -38.12 14.33 13.89
C ALA A 71 -36.86 13.57 14.35
N LEU A 72 -36.99 12.32 14.79
CA LEU A 72 -35.86 11.45 15.12
C LEU A 72 -34.96 11.24 13.91
N PHE A 73 -35.50 10.77 12.79
CA PHE A 73 -34.70 10.49 11.59
C PHE A 73 -33.99 11.73 11.07
N ILE A 74 -34.69 12.88 11.05
CA ILE A 74 -34.10 14.16 10.63
C ILE A 74 -32.96 14.56 11.58
N SER A 75 -33.15 14.43 12.89
CA SER A 75 -32.14 14.80 13.89
C SER A 75 -30.87 13.96 13.75
N PHE A 76 -31.00 12.65 13.52
CA PHE A 76 -29.85 11.77 13.25
C PHE A 76 -29.18 12.06 11.92
N ALA A 77 -29.96 12.29 10.86
CA ALA A 77 -29.42 12.66 9.55
C ALA A 77 -28.59 13.94 9.62
N VAL A 78 -29.11 14.98 10.28
CA VAL A 78 -28.42 16.26 10.48
C VAL A 78 -27.16 16.08 11.35
N GLY A 79 -27.26 15.35 12.47
CA GLY A 79 -26.12 15.09 13.36
C GLY A 79 -24.99 14.35 12.65
N ILE A 80 -25.30 13.25 11.97
CA ILE A 80 -24.31 12.46 11.22
C ILE A 80 -23.75 13.27 10.05
N PHE A 81 -24.60 13.93 9.26
CA PHE A 81 -24.15 14.69 8.10
C PHE A 81 -23.27 15.87 8.50
N GLY A 82 -23.71 16.67 9.47
CA GLY A 82 -22.94 17.83 9.97
C GLY A 82 -21.59 17.41 10.54
N MET A 83 -21.55 16.37 11.37
CA MET A 83 -20.29 15.91 11.94
C MET A 83 -19.37 15.28 10.91
N ARG A 84 -19.88 14.45 10.00
CA ARG A 84 -19.05 13.70 9.05
C ARG A 84 -18.55 14.55 7.88
N TYR A 85 -19.36 15.46 7.36
CA TYR A 85 -19.06 16.18 6.12
C TYR A 85 -18.65 17.64 6.33
N VAL A 86 -19.00 18.26 7.47
CA VAL A 86 -18.68 19.67 7.73
C VAL A 86 -17.60 19.83 8.79
N ILE A 87 -17.82 19.27 9.98
CA ILE A 87 -16.95 19.48 11.14
C ILE A 87 -15.72 18.55 11.08
N GLY A 88 -15.96 17.26 10.81
CA GLY A 88 -14.92 16.24 10.80
C GLY A 88 -13.74 16.56 9.88
N PRO A 89 -13.97 16.88 8.58
CA PRO A 89 -12.89 17.19 7.65
C PRO A 89 -12.08 18.42 8.08
N ARG A 90 -12.71 19.44 8.68
CA ARG A 90 -12.01 20.64 9.16
C ARG A 90 -11.08 20.32 10.33
N LEU A 91 -11.55 19.51 11.27
CA LEU A 91 -10.74 19.09 12.43
C LEU A 91 -9.62 18.14 12.02
N ASP A 92 -9.89 17.18 11.14
CA ASP A 92 -8.88 16.26 10.63
C ASP A 92 -7.81 17.00 9.83
N ASN A 93 -8.19 17.94 8.96
CA ASN A 93 -7.23 18.77 8.21
C ASN A 93 -6.33 19.57 9.15
N LYS A 94 -6.90 20.22 10.17
CA LYS A 94 -6.11 20.95 11.17
C LYS A 94 -5.15 20.02 11.89
N LYS A 95 -5.61 18.83 12.29
CA LYS A 95 -4.76 17.87 13.00
C LYS A 95 -3.66 17.30 12.10
N GLN A 96 -3.96 17.01 10.83
CA GLN A 96 -2.96 16.60 9.85
C GLN A 96 -1.91 17.69 9.64
N MET A 97 -2.29 18.97 9.61
CA MET A 97 -1.33 20.09 9.53
C MET A 97 -0.43 20.15 10.77
N GLU A 98 -1.00 20.02 11.98
CA GLU A 98 -0.21 19.95 13.22
C GLU A 98 0.76 18.75 13.21
N MET A 99 0.29 17.57 12.78
CA MET A 99 1.12 16.38 12.65
C MET A 99 2.23 16.57 11.63
N LYS A 100 1.95 17.22 10.50
CA LYS A 100 2.98 17.56 9.50
C LYS A 100 4.03 18.47 10.09
N GLN A 101 3.64 19.58 10.73
CA GLN A 101 4.58 20.50 11.36
C GLN A 101 5.43 19.83 12.44
N ALA A 102 4.80 19.05 13.33
CA ALA A 102 5.51 18.29 14.35
C ALA A 102 6.46 17.25 13.74
N SER A 103 6.05 16.57 12.67
CA SER A 103 6.89 15.61 11.95
C SER A 103 8.09 16.29 11.29
N THR A 104 7.92 17.47 10.68
CA THR A 104 9.02 18.22 10.07
C THR A 104 10.10 18.53 11.11
N ILE A 105 9.71 19.02 12.28
CA ILE A 105 10.67 19.35 13.35
C ILE A 105 11.31 18.07 13.90
N ARG A 106 10.51 17.05 14.18
CA ARG A 106 10.98 15.78 14.77
C ARG A 106 11.96 15.04 13.86
N TYR A 107 11.72 15.08 12.55
CA TYR A 107 12.49 14.31 11.56
C TYR A 107 13.52 15.14 10.80
N GLN A 108 13.62 16.45 11.06
CA GLN A 108 14.68 17.29 10.54
C GLN A 108 16.09 16.69 10.69
N PRO A 109 16.51 16.16 11.87
CA PRO A 109 17.84 15.56 11.99
C PRO A 109 18.01 14.30 11.12
N ILE A 110 16.95 13.49 10.96
CA ILE A 110 16.98 12.33 10.08
C ILE A 110 17.15 12.75 8.61
N ILE A 111 16.45 13.80 8.19
CA ILE A 111 16.58 14.34 6.83
C ILE A 111 18.00 14.87 6.60
N GLN A 112 18.59 15.54 7.58
CA GLN A 112 19.97 16.01 7.53
C GLN A 112 20.95 14.83 7.39
N GLU A 113 20.82 13.80 8.23
CA GLU A 113 21.65 12.59 8.16
C GLU A 113 21.51 11.88 6.81
N MET A 114 20.28 11.77 6.27
CA MET A 114 20.05 11.22 4.93
C MET A 114 20.75 12.03 3.84
N ASN A 115 20.76 13.36 3.94
CA ASN A 115 21.47 14.22 2.99
C ASN A 115 22.99 14.05 3.10
N GLU A 116 23.53 13.92 4.31
CA GLU A 116 24.94 13.62 4.54
C GLU A 116 25.33 12.25 3.96
N ILE A 117 24.50 11.22 4.18
CA ILE A 117 24.70 9.90 3.59
C ILE A 117 24.68 9.99 2.06
N ASN A 118 23.74 10.72 1.47
CA ASN A 118 23.69 10.93 0.03
C ASN A 118 24.96 11.61 -0.50
N GLN A 119 25.47 12.64 0.18
CA GLN A 119 26.73 13.28 -0.20
C GLN A 119 27.92 12.30 -0.13
N LEU A 120 27.98 11.46 0.91
CA LEU A 120 29.02 10.42 1.02
C LEU A 120 28.92 9.38 -0.11
N LEU A 121 27.70 9.02 -0.52
CA LEU A 121 27.45 8.12 -1.65
C LEU A 121 27.79 8.79 -3.00
N GLU A 122 27.59 10.10 -3.14
CA GLU A 122 27.97 10.86 -4.34
C GLU A 122 29.48 11.02 -4.48
N GLN A 123 30.19 11.22 -3.36
CA GLN A 123 31.65 11.26 -3.35
C GLN A 123 32.27 9.90 -3.69
N ASN A 124 31.58 8.81 -3.39
CA ASN A 124 32.04 7.47 -3.72
C ASN A 124 31.53 7.02 -5.11
N ASN A 125 32.39 7.09 -6.11
CA ASN A 125 32.08 6.66 -7.48
C ASN A 125 32.42 5.19 -7.75
N THR A 126 32.52 4.35 -6.71
CA THR A 126 32.83 2.93 -6.89
C THR A 126 31.74 2.23 -7.68
N ILE A 127 30.46 2.44 -7.33
CA ILE A 127 29.33 1.82 -8.03
C ILE A 127 28.53 2.86 -8.83
N PRO A 128 28.13 2.55 -10.09
CA PRO A 128 27.22 3.39 -10.86
C PRO A 128 25.87 3.59 -10.14
N ALA A 129 25.29 4.78 -10.26
CA ALA A 129 24.04 5.16 -9.56
C ALA A 129 22.89 4.15 -9.72
N LYS A 130 22.77 3.51 -10.89
CA LYS A 130 21.75 2.47 -11.18
C LYS A 130 21.81 1.27 -10.21
N TYR A 131 22.99 0.95 -9.67
CA TYR A 131 23.23 -0.18 -8.79
C TYR A 131 23.51 0.25 -7.34
N ARG A 132 23.28 1.52 -6.99
CA ARG A 132 23.35 2.00 -5.60
C ARG A 132 22.07 1.63 -4.85
N THR A 133 21.82 0.33 -4.73
CA THR A 133 20.72 -0.22 -3.95
C THR A 133 21.26 -1.19 -2.90
N VAL A 134 20.52 -1.34 -1.80
CA VAL A 134 20.88 -2.28 -0.72
C VAL A 134 21.04 -3.71 -1.25
N ASP A 135 20.14 -4.11 -2.16
CA ASP A 135 20.15 -5.43 -2.79
C ASP A 135 21.37 -5.65 -3.70
N ALA A 136 21.66 -4.70 -4.60
CA ALA A 136 22.80 -4.80 -5.51
C ALA A 136 24.12 -4.86 -4.75
N THR A 137 24.31 -4.00 -3.75
CA THR A 137 25.53 -3.99 -2.92
C THR A 137 25.69 -5.27 -2.11
N ALA A 138 24.60 -5.80 -1.55
CA ALA A 138 24.61 -7.09 -0.85
C ALA A 138 25.02 -8.24 -1.80
N LYS A 139 24.48 -8.27 -3.02
CA LYS A 139 24.81 -9.28 -4.03
C LYS A 139 26.25 -9.20 -4.50
N LEU A 140 26.76 -7.99 -4.74
CA LEU A 140 28.15 -7.80 -5.13
C LEU A 140 29.12 -8.25 -4.03
N LEU A 141 28.81 -7.97 -2.75
CA LEU A 141 29.58 -8.49 -1.61
C LEU A 141 29.53 -10.02 -1.56
N GLU A 142 28.34 -10.61 -1.72
CA GLU A 142 28.16 -12.07 -1.77
C GLU A 142 29.03 -12.70 -2.88
N TYR A 143 29.09 -12.09 -4.06
CA TYR A 143 29.91 -12.60 -5.17
C TYR A 143 31.41 -12.53 -4.88
N ILE A 144 31.87 -11.44 -4.25
CA ILE A 144 33.28 -11.28 -3.86
C ILE A 144 33.67 -12.33 -2.81
N GLN A 145 32.87 -12.46 -1.74
CA GLN A 145 33.12 -13.39 -0.64
C GLN A 145 33.15 -14.85 -1.13
N ASN A 146 32.29 -15.17 -2.09
CA ASN A 146 32.25 -16.49 -2.72
C ASN A 146 33.27 -16.67 -3.86
N LYS A 147 34.13 -15.67 -4.12
CA LYS A 147 35.13 -15.67 -5.21
C LYS A 147 34.52 -15.99 -6.58
N ARG A 148 33.29 -15.52 -6.82
CA ARG A 148 32.57 -15.72 -8.09
C ARG A 148 32.94 -14.68 -9.14
N ILE A 149 33.60 -13.61 -8.74
CA ILE A 149 33.95 -12.49 -9.60
C ILE A 149 35.37 -12.02 -9.28
N ASP A 150 36.08 -11.59 -10.32
CA ASP A 150 37.42 -11.03 -10.22
C ASP A 150 37.41 -9.50 -10.38
N SER A 151 36.30 -8.93 -10.84
CA SER A 151 36.15 -7.49 -11.06
C SER A 151 34.73 -6.98 -10.81
N LEU A 152 34.60 -5.68 -10.53
CA LEU A 152 33.29 -5.04 -10.37
C LEU A 152 32.43 -5.18 -11.63
N LYS A 153 33.03 -5.04 -12.83
CA LYS A 153 32.31 -5.19 -14.11
C LYS A 153 31.68 -6.58 -14.23
N GLU A 154 32.41 -7.62 -13.84
CA GLU A 154 31.91 -8.99 -13.83
C GLU A 154 30.77 -9.16 -12.81
N GLY A 155 30.92 -8.60 -11.60
CA GLY A 155 29.86 -8.56 -10.60
C GLY A 155 28.58 -7.90 -11.08
N LEU A 156 28.69 -6.75 -11.75
CA LEU A 156 27.54 -6.05 -12.32
C LEU A 156 26.87 -6.87 -13.42
N ASN A 157 27.65 -7.48 -14.32
CA ASN A 157 27.11 -8.35 -15.37
C ASN A 157 26.38 -9.57 -14.77
N LEU A 158 26.96 -10.19 -13.73
CA LEU A 158 26.36 -11.33 -13.05
C LEU A 158 25.04 -10.93 -12.38
N TYR A 159 25.04 -9.79 -11.67
CA TYR A 159 23.84 -9.23 -11.04
C TYR A 159 22.74 -8.91 -12.06
N GLU A 160 23.07 -8.30 -13.20
CA GLU A 160 22.08 -8.04 -14.26
C GLU A 160 21.48 -9.32 -14.84
N ASN A 161 22.30 -10.36 -15.01
CA ASN A 161 21.85 -11.66 -15.46
C ASN A 161 20.89 -12.31 -14.45
N GLU A 162 21.18 -12.23 -13.14
CA GLU A 162 20.28 -12.71 -12.08
C GLU A 162 18.95 -11.96 -12.09
N ILE A 163 18.97 -10.61 -12.10
CA ILE A 163 17.74 -9.81 -12.21
C ILE A 163 16.91 -10.18 -13.44
N SER A 164 17.57 -10.37 -14.59
CA SER A 164 16.89 -10.72 -15.83
C SER A 164 16.18 -12.07 -15.70
N ARG A 165 16.84 -13.07 -15.11
CA ARG A 165 16.26 -14.39 -14.82
C ARG A 165 15.10 -14.31 -13.85
N ASP A 166 15.20 -13.53 -12.78
CA ASP A 166 14.12 -13.34 -11.82
C ASP A 166 12.90 -12.67 -12.47
N ARG A 167 13.12 -11.65 -13.29
CA ARG A 167 12.05 -11.00 -14.06
C ARG A 167 11.39 -11.97 -15.04
N GLN A 168 12.16 -12.81 -15.71
CA GLN A 168 11.62 -13.83 -16.62
C GLN A 168 10.77 -14.85 -15.85
N THR A 169 11.26 -15.34 -14.71
CA THR A 169 10.56 -16.30 -13.84
C THR A 169 9.24 -15.70 -13.33
N ASN A 170 9.25 -14.45 -12.86
CA ASN A 170 8.05 -13.77 -12.41
C ASN A 170 7.02 -13.58 -13.53
N ARG A 171 7.47 -13.28 -14.75
CA ARG A 171 6.58 -13.21 -15.93
C ARG A 171 5.96 -14.57 -16.26
N LEU A 172 6.74 -15.64 -16.21
CA LEU A 172 6.24 -17.00 -16.45
C LEU A 172 5.22 -17.41 -15.38
N ASN A 173 5.48 -17.12 -14.11
CA ASN A 173 4.55 -17.40 -13.01
C ASN A 173 3.24 -16.64 -13.18
N PHE A 174 3.31 -15.34 -13.51
CA PHE A 174 2.12 -14.54 -13.79
C PHE A 174 1.31 -15.09 -14.97
N MET A 175 1.97 -15.50 -16.06
CA MET A 175 1.30 -16.14 -17.20
C MET A 175 0.68 -17.48 -16.81
N ALA A 176 1.35 -18.28 -15.98
CA ALA A 176 0.83 -19.56 -15.50
C ALA A 176 -0.44 -19.35 -14.65
N GLU A 177 -0.45 -18.37 -13.76
CA GLU A 177 -1.64 -18.00 -12.98
C GLU A 177 -2.80 -17.53 -13.87
N GLN A 178 -2.52 -16.70 -14.87
CA GLN A 178 -3.55 -16.28 -15.84
C GLN A 178 -4.13 -17.48 -16.60
N ASN A 179 -3.28 -18.39 -17.08
CA ASN A 179 -3.71 -19.59 -17.77
C ASN A 179 -4.56 -20.49 -16.87
N GLN A 180 -4.20 -20.64 -15.59
CA GLN A 180 -4.99 -21.40 -14.63
C GLN A 180 -6.39 -20.78 -14.43
N ARG A 181 -6.49 -19.45 -14.37
CA ARG A 181 -7.79 -18.75 -14.28
C ARG A 181 -8.63 -18.96 -15.55
N ILE A 182 -8.01 -18.89 -16.73
CA ILE A 182 -8.69 -19.15 -18.00
C ILE A 182 -9.23 -20.58 -18.04
N ILE A 183 -8.42 -21.57 -17.68
CA ILE A 183 -8.83 -22.97 -17.62
C ILE A 183 -9.98 -23.16 -16.62
N HIS A 184 -9.90 -22.52 -15.45
CA HIS A 184 -10.97 -22.57 -14.46
C HIS A 184 -12.29 -22.00 -15.00
N ASN A 185 -12.23 -20.83 -15.65
CA ASN A 185 -13.40 -20.20 -16.27
C ASN A 185 -13.98 -21.06 -17.39
N GLN A 186 -13.15 -21.66 -18.25
CA GLN A 186 -13.58 -22.58 -19.30
C GLN A 186 -14.29 -23.81 -18.72
N LYS A 187 -13.76 -24.40 -17.64
CA LYS A 187 -14.43 -25.52 -16.93
C LYS A 187 -15.79 -25.11 -16.38
N PHE A 188 -15.91 -23.91 -15.81
CA PHE A 188 -17.19 -23.38 -15.34
C PHE A 188 -18.18 -23.16 -16.48
N MET A 189 -17.74 -22.58 -17.60
CA MET A 189 -18.56 -22.40 -18.79
C MET A 189 -19.07 -23.74 -19.35
N LEU A 190 -18.19 -24.76 -19.47
CA LEU A 190 -18.57 -26.09 -19.92
C LEU A 190 -19.61 -26.75 -19.00
N LYS A 191 -19.46 -26.58 -17.68
CA LYS A 191 -20.45 -27.08 -16.70
C LYS A 191 -21.82 -26.40 -16.89
N ASN A 192 -21.83 -25.09 -17.13
CA ASN A 192 -23.06 -24.34 -17.37
C ASN A 192 -23.69 -24.70 -18.72
N GLN A 193 -22.90 -24.87 -19.78
CA GLN A 193 -23.38 -25.35 -21.09
C GLN A 193 -24.05 -26.72 -20.97
N ARG A 194 -23.43 -27.67 -20.25
CA ARG A 194 -24.05 -28.99 -20.00
C ARG A 194 -25.40 -28.88 -19.27
N LYS A 195 -25.51 -28.00 -18.28
CA LYS A 195 -26.78 -27.76 -17.59
C LYS A 195 -27.84 -27.18 -18.54
N MET A 196 -27.48 -26.21 -19.37
CA MET A 196 -28.39 -25.62 -20.36
C MET A 196 -28.86 -26.65 -21.39
N ILE A 197 -27.96 -27.47 -21.91
CA ILE A 197 -28.31 -28.56 -22.84
C ILE A 197 -29.31 -29.51 -22.18
N ASN A 198 -29.05 -29.96 -20.96
CA ASN A 198 -29.96 -30.85 -20.25
C ASN A 198 -31.33 -30.20 -20.02
N GLN A 199 -31.39 -28.91 -19.68
CA GLN A 199 -32.64 -28.17 -19.54
C GLN A 199 -33.39 -28.06 -20.88
N GLN A 200 -32.69 -27.78 -21.99
CA GLN A 200 -33.28 -27.74 -23.32
C GLN A 200 -33.83 -29.12 -23.73
N THR A 201 -33.09 -30.20 -23.47
CA THR A 201 -33.56 -31.56 -23.73
C THR A 201 -34.82 -31.87 -22.94
N LEU A 202 -34.87 -31.54 -21.64
CA LEU A 202 -36.06 -31.73 -20.82
C LEU A 202 -37.27 -30.92 -21.35
N THR A 203 -37.07 -29.66 -21.71
CA THR A 203 -38.11 -28.82 -22.31
C THR A 203 -38.61 -29.42 -23.63
N ASN A 204 -37.72 -29.88 -24.50
CA ASN A 204 -38.09 -30.49 -25.77
C ASN A 204 -38.88 -31.80 -25.57
N VAL A 205 -38.49 -32.63 -24.59
CA VAL A 205 -39.22 -33.85 -24.23
C VAL A 205 -40.62 -33.50 -23.72
N LEU A 206 -40.74 -32.51 -22.82
CA LEU A 206 -42.05 -32.07 -22.31
C LEU A 206 -42.96 -31.50 -23.39
N LEU A 207 -42.42 -30.78 -24.38
CA LEU A 207 -43.17 -30.27 -25.51
C LEU A 207 -43.68 -31.38 -26.44
N PHE A 208 -42.99 -32.51 -26.54
CA PHE A 208 -43.40 -33.64 -27.38
C PHE A 208 -44.60 -34.41 -26.81
N PHE A 209 -44.80 -34.38 -25.49
CA PHE A 209 -45.91 -35.05 -24.81
C PHE A 209 -47.18 -34.20 -24.68
N ARG A 210 -47.22 -33.01 -25.31
CA ARG A 210 -48.37 -32.10 -25.28
C ARG A 210 -49.04 -32.04 -26.65
#